data_AF-A0A2V1K447-F1
#
_entry.id   AF-A0A2V1K447-F1
#
_cell.length_a   1.000
_cell.length_b   1.000
_cell.length_c   1.000
_cell.angle_alpha   90.00
_cell.angle_beta   90.00
_cell.angle_gamma   90.00
#
_symmetry.space_group_name_H-M   'P 1'
#
loop_
_entity.id
_entity.type
_entity.pdbx_description
1 polymer ?
#
loop_
_entity_poly.entity_id
_entity_poly.type
_entity_poly.pdbx_seq_one_letter_code
_entity_poly.pdbx_strand_id
1 'polypeptide(L)'
;MSAEQRQKQAEEAFSPLLPEDLKGLLAHGSPTNSEDLKSIILDEMAIIQRQLLGDDIDRARIFWTDTGFPYDENTCRDRLTLMLTSVLEQYGIQRITEADMPKSKRADLAFAYGQFQLPMEVKGQWHPEVWTAASTQLDANYLIDWRSEQRGIYCVLWFGDVPTSSRRRLTPPPDEQQAPQSAEEMRTMLIERIPVSRRSFIDVVVLDLSAGRHNKEPARILEKQKGQRSQHE
;
A
#
# COMPACT_ATOMS: atom_id res chain seq x y z
N MET A 1 -35.75 17.02 29.60
CA MET A 1 -34.45 17.73 29.65
C MET A 1 -34.30 18.52 28.37
N SER A 2 -34.13 19.84 28.47
CA SER A 2 -33.98 20.74 27.31
C SER A 2 -32.69 20.41 26.54
N ALA A 3 -32.66 20.63 25.23
CA ALA A 3 -31.45 20.52 24.42
C ALA A 3 -30.30 21.39 24.97
N GLU A 4 -30.65 22.54 25.55
CA GLU A 4 -29.71 23.47 26.18
C GLU A 4 -29.01 22.88 27.41
N GLN A 5 -29.71 22.05 28.19
CA GLN A 5 -29.11 21.40 29.37
C GLN A 5 -28.11 20.31 28.96
N ARG A 6 -28.35 19.61 27.85
CA ARG A 6 -27.40 18.62 27.31
C ARG A 6 -26.16 19.30 26.72
N GLN A 7 -26.35 20.41 26.02
CA GLN A 7 -25.25 21.19 25.47
C GLN A 7 -24.35 21.75 26.58
N LYS A 8 -24.95 22.31 27.62
CA LYS A 8 -24.21 22.85 28.76
C LYS A 8 -23.43 21.77 29.53
N GLN A 9 -24.01 20.57 29.69
CA GLN A 9 -23.29 19.44 30.28
C GLN A 9 -22.15 18.92 29.37
N ALA A 10 -22.33 18.92 28.05
CA ALA A 10 -21.28 18.52 27.11
C ALA A 10 -20.11 19.53 27.07
N GLU A 11 -20.41 20.83 27.20
CA GLU A 11 -19.42 21.90 27.29
C GLU A 11 -18.72 21.92 28.65
N GLU A 12 -19.42 21.64 29.76
CA GLU A 12 -18.81 21.51 31.10
C GLU A 12 -17.98 20.23 31.26
N ALA A 13 -18.31 19.17 30.51
CA ALA A 13 -17.51 17.94 30.44
C ALA A 13 -16.37 18.02 29.40
N PHE A 14 -16.33 19.08 28.59
CA PHE A 14 -15.28 19.27 27.59
C PHE A 14 -14.01 19.78 28.26
N SER A 15 -13.04 18.89 28.44
CA SER A 15 -11.68 19.25 28.80
C SER A 15 -10.83 19.28 27.54
N PRO A 16 -10.31 20.45 27.12
CA PRO A 16 -9.40 20.52 25.99
C PRO A 16 -8.11 19.78 26.34
N LEU A 17 -7.73 18.81 25.52
CA LEU A 17 -6.45 18.12 25.65
C LEU A 17 -5.32 19.15 25.51
N LEU A 18 -4.32 19.06 26.39
CA LEU A 18 -3.13 19.90 26.30
C LEU A 18 -2.39 19.58 24.99
N PRO A 19 -1.73 20.57 24.34
CA PRO A 19 -1.01 20.33 23.09
C PRO A 19 0.07 19.23 23.17
N GLU A 20 0.61 19.00 24.36
CA GLU A 20 1.57 17.94 24.66
C GLU A 20 0.93 16.54 24.76
N ASP A 21 -0.27 16.44 25.34
CA ASP A 21 -1.09 15.22 25.34
C ASP A 21 -1.64 14.91 23.95
N LEU A 22 -1.99 15.94 23.18
CA LEU A 22 -2.35 15.81 21.77
C LEU A 22 -1.17 15.31 20.94
N LYS A 23 0.05 15.79 21.20
CA LYS A 23 1.28 15.25 20.60
C LYS A 23 1.56 13.81 21.05
N GLY A 24 1.34 13.45 22.31
CA GLY A 24 1.50 12.09 22.81
C GLY A 24 0.50 11.10 22.20
N LEU A 25 -0.76 11.52 22.05
CA LEU A 25 -1.83 10.75 21.41
C LEU A 25 -1.61 10.62 19.89
N LEU A 26 -1.20 11.70 19.22
CA LEU A 26 -0.90 11.72 17.80
C LEU A 26 0.42 11.04 17.44
N ALA A 27 1.35 10.90 18.38
CA ALA A 27 2.63 10.24 18.15
C ALA A 27 2.61 8.74 18.52
N HIS A 28 1.86 8.31 19.54
CA HIS A 28 2.05 6.97 20.14
C HIS A 28 0.80 6.32 20.77
N GLY A 29 -0.39 6.47 20.20
CA GLY A 29 -1.51 5.60 20.56
C GLY A 29 -1.23 4.15 20.14
N SER A 30 -0.82 3.28 21.08
CA SER A 30 -0.77 1.84 20.83
C SER A 30 -2.13 1.33 20.36
N PRO A 31 -2.22 0.43 19.35
CA PRO A 31 -3.51 -0.08 18.87
C PRO A 31 -4.37 -0.63 20.01
N THR A 32 -5.57 -0.08 20.22
CA THR A 32 -6.50 -0.57 21.26
C THR A 32 -7.50 -1.58 20.72
N ASN A 33 -7.64 -1.65 19.40
CA ASN A 33 -8.52 -2.56 18.66
C ASN A 33 -7.95 -2.82 17.24
N SER A 34 -8.60 -3.71 16.48
CA SER A 34 -8.13 -4.07 15.13
C SER A 34 -8.28 -2.93 14.10
N GLU A 35 -9.18 -1.96 14.30
CA GLU A 35 -9.33 -0.77 13.45
C GLU A 35 -8.19 0.23 13.67
N ASP A 36 -7.71 0.41 14.91
CA ASP A 36 -6.55 1.24 15.21
C ASP A 36 -5.29 0.67 14.55
N LEU A 37 -5.09 -0.66 14.67
CA LEU A 37 -3.98 -1.36 14.04
C LEU A 37 -4.00 -1.14 12.51
N LYS A 38 -5.17 -1.28 11.91
CA LYS A 38 -5.39 -1.06 10.49
C LYS A 38 -5.12 0.39 10.08
N SER A 39 -5.61 1.35 10.85
CA SER A 39 -5.39 2.78 10.59
C SER A 39 -3.91 3.14 10.60
N ILE A 40 -3.15 2.68 11.59
CA ILE A 40 -1.69 2.91 11.67
C ILE A 40 -0.98 2.33 10.45
N ILE A 41 -1.33 1.11 10.04
CA ILE A 41 -0.70 0.47 8.88
C ILE A 41 -1.05 1.23 7.58
N LEU A 42 -2.30 1.68 7.42
CA LEU A 42 -2.72 2.47 6.26
C LEU A 42 -2.02 3.84 6.21
N ASP A 43 -1.85 4.50 7.35
CA ASP A 43 -1.13 5.78 7.46
C ASP A 43 0.34 5.62 7.06
N GLU A 44 1.01 4.56 7.55
CA GLU A 44 2.39 4.24 7.15
C GLU A 44 2.50 3.89 5.67
N MET A 45 1.54 3.14 5.10
CA MET A 45 1.49 2.90 3.66
C MET A 45 1.34 4.20 2.86
N ALA A 46 0.55 5.17 3.34
CA ALA A 46 0.40 6.47 2.70
C ALA A 46 1.67 7.34 2.82
N ILE A 47 2.42 7.23 3.93
CA ILE A 47 3.75 7.84 4.06
C ILE A 47 4.72 7.21 3.06
N ILE A 48 4.77 5.88 3.01
CA ILE A 48 5.60 5.12 2.05
C ILE A 48 5.26 5.51 0.61
N GLN A 49 3.99 5.62 0.24
CA GLN A 49 3.56 6.06 -1.09
C GLN A 49 4.12 7.45 -1.43
N ARG A 50 4.06 8.41 -0.50
CA ARG A 50 4.62 9.76 -0.71
C ARG A 50 6.13 9.72 -0.89
N GLN A 51 6.84 8.90 -0.12
CA GLN A 51 8.28 8.71 -0.27
C GLN A 51 8.63 8.05 -1.61
N LEU A 52 7.84 7.07 -2.07
CA LEU A 52 8.07 6.41 -3.36
C LEU A 52 7.88 7.35 -4.56
N LEU A 53 6.98 8.33 -4.44
CA LEU A 53 6.72 9.32 -5.49
C LEU A 53 7.66 10.53 -5.46
N GLY A 54 8.19 10.91 -4.29
CA GLY A 54 8.81 12.21 -4.07
C GLY A 54 10.18 12.24 -3.42
N ASP A 55 10.84 11.09 -3.21
CA ASP A 55 12.16 11.06 -2.58
C ASP A 55 13.30 11.22 -3.60
N ASP A 56 14.29 12.05 -3.25
CA ASP A 56 15.49 12.37 -4.03
C ASP A 56 16.38 11.13 -4.32
N ILE A 57 16.21 10.06 -3.53
CA ILE A 57 16.98 8.81 -3.67
C ILE A 57 16.31 7.76 -4.58
N ASP A 58 15.31 8.14 -5.37
CA ASP A 58 14.60 7.25 -6.31
C ASP A 58 14.13 5.93 -5.64
N ARG A 59 13.48 5.99 -4.46
CA ARG A 59 13.12 4.77 -3.70
C ARG A 59 12.34 3.76 -4.51
N ALA A 60 11.44 4.21 -5.38
CA ALA A 60 10.66 3.33 -6.24
C ALA A 60 11.56 2.45 -7.14
N ARG A 61 12.80 2.86 -7.44
CA ARG A 61 13.75 2.09 -8.24
C ARG A 61 14.05 0.72 -7.68
N ILE A 62 13.97 0.52 -6.36
CA ILE A 62 14.19 -0.81 -5.79
C ILE A 62 13.20 -1.82 -6.35
N PHE A 63 12.03 -1.42 -6.88
CA PHE A 63 11.03 -2.30 -7.47
C PHE A 63 11.26 -2.60 -8.97
N TRP A 64 12.32 -2.04 -9.57
CA TRP A 64 12.63 -2.17 -10.99
C TRP A 64 14.03 -2.75 -11.22
N THR A 65 14.15 -3.62 -12.22
CA THR A 65 15.44 -4.12 -12.70
C THR A 65 16.21 -3.01 -13.42
N ASP A 66 17.53 -3.18 -13.55
CA ASP A 66 18.36 -2.26 -14.34
C ASP A 66 17.97 -2.22 -15.83
N THR A 67 17.25 -3.24 -16.31
CA THR A 67 16.70 -3.28 -17.67
C THR A 67 15.38 -2.52 -17.81
N GLY A 68 14.88 -1.90 -16.74
CA GLY A 68 13.64 -1.12 -16.75
C GLY A 68 12.37 -1.95 -16.71
N PHE A 69 12.42 -3.18 -16.19
CA PHE A 69 11.24 -4.01 -15.96
C PHE A 69 10.91 -4.11 -14.47
N PRO A 70 9.63 -4.20 -14.08
CA PRO A 70 9.28 -4.54 -12.71
C PRO A 70 9.85 -5.91 -12.32
N TYR A 71 10.29 -6.06 -11.07
CA TYR A 71 10.59 -7.38 -10.52
C TYR A 71 9.31 -8.23 -10.39
N ASP A 72 9.45 -9.52 -10.05
CA ASP A 72 8.31 -10.38 -9.76
C ASP A 72 7.60 -10.01 -8.45
N GLU A 73 6.39 -10.57 -8.29
CA GLU A 73 5.48 -10.26 -7.18
C GLU A 73 6.10 -10.56 -5.82
N ASN A 74 6.77 -11.72 -5.68
CA ASN A 74 7.43 -12.11 -4.43
C ASN A 74 8.52 -11.13 -4.05
N THR A 75 9.38 -10.76 -5.01
CA THR A 75 10.47 -9.82 -4.77
C THR A 75 9.94 -8.44 -4.37
N CYS A 76 8.90 -7.96 -5.05
CA CYS A 76 8.29 -6.66 -4.73
C CYS A 76 7.57 -6.70 -3.38
N ARG A 77 6.83 -7.76 -3.07
CA ARG A 77 6.19 -7.99 -1.76
C ARG A 77 7.24 -7.97 -0.64
N ASP A 78 8.35 -8.69 -0.80
CA ASP A 78 9.39 -8.76 0.22
C ASP A 78 10.03 -7.38 0.46
N ARG A 79 10.23 -6.58 -0.59
CA ARG A 79 10.70 -5.19 -0.45
C ARG A 79 9.71 -4.28 0.25
N LEU A 80 8.42 -4.33 -0.12
CA LEU A 80 7.36 -3.62 0.59
C LEU A 80 7.34 -4.04 2.07
N THR A 81 7.55 -5.32 2.35
CA THR A 81 7.58 -5.82 3.71
C THR A 81 8.71 -5.24 4.54
N LEU A 82 9.92 -5.15 3.96
CA LEU A 82 11.07 -4.56 4.65
C LEU A 82 10.80 -3.09 4.99
N MET A 83 10.20 -2.34 4.05
CA MET A 83 9.81 -0.95 4.28
C MET A 83 8.79 -0.85 5.42
N LEU A 84 7.70 -1.61 5.36
CA LEU A 84 6.65 -1.60 6.39
C LEU A 84 7.16 -2.06 7.75
N THR A 85 7.90 -3.16 7.82
CA THR A 85 8.39 -3.69 9.10
C THR A 85 9.29 -2.67 9.79
N SER A 86 10.18 -2.02 9.03
CA SER A 86 11.11 -1.03 9.61
C SER A 86 10.41 0.18 10.25
N VAL A 87 9.26 0.61 9.72
CA VAL A 87 8.50 1.73 10.30
C VAL A 87 7.49 1.26 11.35
N LEU A 88 6.93 0.06 11.21
CA LEU A 88 5.91 -0.46 12.13
C LEU A 88 6.49 -0.90 13.48
N GLU A 89 7.77 -1.27 13.53
CA GLU A 89 8.47 -1.62 14.77
C GLU A 89 8.44 -0.50 15.81
N GLN A 90 8.43 0.78 15.39
CA GLN A 90 8.35 1.93 16.32
C GLN A 90 7.02 1.99 17.08
N TYR A 91 5.97 1.34 16.55
CA TYR A 91 4.65 1.22 17.17
C TYR A 91 4.50 -0.09 17.96
N GLY A 92 5.54 -0.92 18.03
CA GLY A 92 5.49 -2.27 18.60
C GLY A 92 4.67 -3.25 17.76
N ILE A 93 4.36 -2.90 16.51
CA ILE A 93 3.64 -3.77 15.56
C ILE A 93 4.67 -4.70 14.91
N GLN A 94 4.42 -6.00 14.98
CA GLN A 94 5.34 -7.03 14.49
C GLN A 94 4.78 -7.71 13.25
N ARG A 95 5.67 -8.13 12.34
CA ARG A 95 5.30 -9.01 11.24
C ARG A 95 5.10 -10.44 11.76
N ILE A 96 4.03 -11.09 11.33
CA ILE A 96 3.78 -12.53 11.51
C ILE A 96 4.46 -13.30 10.38
N THR A 97 5.17 -14.37 10.71
CA THR A 97 5.80 -15.22 9.68
C THR A 97 4.79 -16.22 9.12
N GLU A 98 5.03 -16.70 7.89
CA GLU A 98 4.19 -17.72 7.26
C GLU A 98 4.17 -19.06 8.03
N ALA A 99 5.21 -19.33 8.82
CA ALA A 99 5.30 -20.50 9.69
C ALA A 99 4.29 -20.43 10.86
N ASP A 100 3.98 -19.21 11.32
CA ASP A 100 3.05 -18.96 12.42
C ASP A 100 1.58 -18.91 11.95
N MET A 101 1.36 -18.85 10.63
CA MET A 101 0.02 -18.83 10.04
C MET A 101 -0.52 -20.25 9.78
N PRO A 102 -1.80 -20.54 10.11
CA PRO A 102 -2.46 -21.76 9.70
C PRO A 102 -2.37 -21.94 8.18
N LYS A 103 -2.02 -23.15 7.71
CA LYS A 103 -1.83 -23.42 6.26
C LYS A 103 -3.00 -23.00 5.38
N SER A 104 -4.23 -23.04 5.91
CA SER A 104 -5.46 -22.68 5.21
C SER A 104 -5.81 -21.20 5.27
N LYS A 105 -4.97 -20.35 5.87
CA LYS A 105 -5.23 -18.91 6.12
C LYS A 105 -3.98 -18.04 5.92
N ARG A 106 -3.08 -18.45 5.03
CA ARG A 106 -1.84 -17.72 4.78
C ARG A 106 -2.14 -16.48 3.96
N ALA A 107 -1.87 -15.32 4.55
CA ALA A 107 -1.77 -14.06 3.86
C ALA A 107 -0.42 -13.94 3.15
N ASP A 108 -0.32 -13.09 2.15
CA ASP A 108 0.98 -12.62 1.68
C ASP A 108 1.78 -11.94 2.80
N LEU A 109 1.11 -11.11 3.61
CA LEU A 109 1.64 -10.42 4.77
C LEU A 109 0.65 -10.42 5.92
N ALA A 110 1.13 -10.46 7.16
CA ALA A 110 0.29 -10.24 8.32
C ALA A 110 1.07 -9.49 9.40
N PHE A 111 0.39 -8.57 10.07
CA PHE A 111 0.93 -7.73 11.12
C PHE A 111 0.19 -8.00 12.43
N ALA A 112 0.86 -7.91 13.57
CA ALA A 112 0.28 -8.17 14.88
C ALA A 112 0.64 -7.09 15.88
N TYR A 113 -0.32 -6.79 16.77
CA TYR A 113 -0.10 -6.02 17.98
C TYR A 113 -0.88 -6.69 19.13
N GLY A 114 -0.15 -7.28 20.07
CA GLY A 114 -0.76 -8.08 21.15
C GLY A 114 -1.61 -9.22 20.58
N GLN A 115 -2.92 -9.15 20.80
CA GLN A 115 -3.90 -10.14 20.32
C GLN A 115 -4.48 -9.83 18.93
N PHE A 116 -4.31 -8.59 18.45
CA PHE A 116 -4.85 -8.14 17.17
C PHE A 116 -3.92 -8.54 16.04
N GLN A 117 -4.50 -8.96 14.92
CA GLN A 117 -3.78 -9.33 13.72
C GLN A 117 -4.43 -8.70 12.51
N LEU A 118 -3.64 -8.17 11.58
CA LEU A 118 -4.13 -7.60 10.35
C LEU A 118 -3.45 -8.28 9.16
N PRO A 119 -4.18 -9.08 8.39
CA PRO A 119 -3.69 -9.63 7.14
C PRO A 119 -3.67 -8.59 6.03
N MET A 120 -2.73 -8.76 5.11
CA MET A 120 -2.59 -8.00 3.89
C MET A 120 -2.28 -8.95 2.73
N GLU A 121 -3.11 -8.90 1.69
CA GLU A 121 -2.91 -9.65 0.45
C GLU A 121 -2.30 -8.71 -0.60
N VAL A 122 -1.25 -9.16 -1.30
CA VAL A 122 -0.46 -8.32 -2.20
C VAL A 122 -0.46 -8.91 -3.60
N LYS A 123 -0.92 -8.15 -4.59
CA LYS A 123 -0.94 -8.58 -6.00
C LYS A 123 -0.20 -7.60 -6.89
N GLY A 124 0.58 -8.10 -7.83
CA GLY A 124 1.04 -7.31 -8.96
C GLY A 124 -0.12 -6.98 -9.90
N GLN A 125 -0.08 -5.84 -10.59
CA GLN A 125 -1.10 -5.47 -11.58
C GLN A 125 -1.34 -6.54 -12.68
N TRP A 126 -0.36 -7.42 -12.93
CA TRP A 126 -0.42 -8.51 -13.90
C TRP A 126 -0.99 -9.82 -13.34
N HIS A 127 -1.34 -9.87 -12.05
CA HIS A 127 -1.84 -11.09 -11.44
C HIS A 127 -3.19 -11.46 -12.08
N PRO A 128 -3.45 -12.75 -12.43
CA PRO A 128 -4.70 -13.15 -13.06
C PRO A 128 -5.95 -12.85 -12.21
N GLU A 129 -5.79 -12.90 -10.89
CA GLU A 129 -6.86 -12.67 -9.91
C GLU A 129 -6.88 -11.24 -9.35
N VAL A 130 -6.13 -10.28 -9.94
CA VAL A 130 -6.00 -8.92 -9.39
C VAL A 130 -7.36 -8.20 -9.19
N TRP A 131 -8.38 -8.57 -9.97
CA TRP A 131 -9.72 -7.99 -9.89
C TRP A 131 -10.67 -8.71 -8.94
N THR A 132 -10.34 -9.92 -8.49
CA THR A 132 -11.23 -10.79 -7.72
C THR A 132 -10.66 -11.20 -6.36
N ALA A 133 -9.33 -11.12 -6.18
CA ALA A 133 -8.65 -11.55 -4.97
C ALA A 133 -9.10 -10.78 -3.72
N ALA A 134 -9.43 -9.49 -3.85
CA ALA A 134 -9.94 -8.68 -2.75
C ALA A 134 -11.17 -9.33 -2.08
N SER A 135 -12.11 -9.85 -2.86
CA SER A 135 -13.28 -10.55 -2.32
C SER A 135 -13.00 -12.02 -2.08
N THR A 136 -12.40 -12.73 -3.03
CA THR A 136 -12.28 -14.20 -2.95
C THR A 136 -11.24 -14.67 -1.94
N GLN A 137 -10.12 -13.98 -1.77
CA GLN A 137 -9.02 -14.41 -0.91
C GLN A 137 -9.14 -13.79 0.49
N LEU A 138 -9.47 -12.50 0.61
CA LEU A 138 -9.67 -11.90 1.93
C LEU A 138 -10.99 -12.34 2.58
N ASP A 139 -12.08 -12.54 1.83
CA ASP A 139 -13.30 -13.09 2.46
C ASP A 139 -13.11 -14.56 2.85
N ALA A 140 -12.57 -15.40 1.97
CA ALA A 140 -12.46 -16.83 2.26
C ALA A 140 -11.48 -17.14 3.42
N ASN A 141 -10.39 -16.39 3.56
CA ASN A 141 -9.35 -16.68 4.55
C ASN A 141 -9.65 -16.07 5.94
N TYR A 142 -10.41 -14.97 6.03
CA TYR A 142 -10.57 -14.20 7.28
C TYR A 142 -11.96 -14.18 7.90
N LEU A 143 -12.98 -14.79 7.27
CA LEU A 143 -14.33 -14.91 7.84
C LEU A 143 -14.40 -15.67 9.18
N ILE A 144 -13.29 -16.24 9.67
CA ILE A 144 -13.26 -17.11 10.86
C ILE A 144 -12.11 -16.76 11.84
N ASP A 145 -11.24 -15.78 11.57
CA ASP A 145 -10.22 -15.38 12.55
C ASP A 145 -10.64 -14.16 13.37
N TRP A 146 -11.04 -14.41 14.62
CA TRP A 146 -11.46 -13.37 15.56
C TRP A 146 -10.38 -12.31 15.80
N ARG A 147 -9.09 -12.66 15.65
CA ARG A 147 -7.96 -11.72 15.84
C ARG A 147 -7.89 -10.65 14.78
N SER A 148 -8.47 -10.92 13.61
CA SER A 148 -8.57 -9.97 12.50
C SER A 148 -9.84 -9.14 12.53
N GLU A 149 -10.83 -9.49 13.36
CA GLU A 149 -12.17 -8.91 13.29
C GLU A 149 -12.74 -8.88 11.86
N GLN A 150 -12.35 -9.86 11.02
CA GLN A 150 -12.66 -9.97 9.59
C GLN A 150 -12.10 -8.83 8.72
N ARG A 151 -11.11 -8.09 9.22
CA ARG A 151 -10.46 -6.98 8.54
C ARG A 151 -9.24 -7.44 7.76
N GLY A 152 -8.91 -6.71 6.71
CA GLY A 152 -7.69 -6.93 5.95
C GLY A 152 -7.41 -5.80 4.98
N ILE A 153 -6.19 -5.79 4.46
CA ILE A 153 -5.77 -4.85 3.42
C ILE A 153 -5.58 -5.62 2.11
N TYR A 154 -6.19 -5.15 1.03
CA TYR A 154 -5.87 -5.58 -0.32
C TYR A 154 -4.92 -4.57 -0.96
N CYS A 155 -3.70 -4.98 -1.24
CA CYS A 155 -2.67 -4.14 -1.84
C CYS A 155 -2.41 -4.56 -3.29
N VAL A 156 -2.49 -3.63 -4.23
CA VAL A 156 -2.02 -3.83 -5.60
C VAL A 156 -0.76 -3.02 -5.85
N LEU A 157 0.26 -3.67 -6.41
CA LEU A 157 1.49 -3.04 -6.86
C LEU A 157 1.30 -2.54 -8.30
N TRP A 158 1.17 -1.22 -8.44
CA TRP A 158 0.91 -0.54 -9.71
C TRP A 158 2.21 0.00 -10.32
N PHE A 159 2.51 -0.42 -11.54
CA PHE A 159 3.70 0.00 -12.30
C PHE A 159 3.34 0.87 -13.51
N GLY A 160 2.06 1.17 -13.71
CA GLY A 160 1.55 1.88 -14.87
C GLY A 160 1.66 1.05 -16.15
N ASP A 161 1.73 1.74 -17.29
CA ASP A 161 1.93 1.08 -18.57
C ASP A 161 3.37 0.58 -18.72
N VAL A 162 3.54 -0.74 -18.85
CA VAL A 162 4.85 -1.40 -18.99
C VAL A 162 4.92 -2.19 -20.29
N PRO A 163 6.11 -2.36 -20.89
CA PRO A 163 6.25 -3.10 -22.15
C PRO A 163 5.74 -4.54 -22.06
N THR A 164 5.12 -5.06 -23.12
CA THR A 164 4.65 -6.47 -23.18
C THR A 164 5.75 -7.47 -22.88
N SER A 165 7.00 -7.17 -23.25
CA SER A 165 8.17 -8.00 -22.97
C SER A 165 8.43 -8.21 -21.47
N SER A 166 7.95 -7.31 -20.60
CA SER A 166 8.08 -7.47 -19.14
C SER A 166 7.24 -8.63 -18.61
N ARG A 167 6.13 -9.01 -19.29
CA ARG A 167 5.07 -9.88 -18.75
C ARG A 167 4.46 -9.36 -17.44
N ARG A 168 4.52 -8.03 -17.22
CA ARG A 168 4.00 -7.32 -16.04
C ARG A 168 2.91 -6.30 -16.40
N ARG A 169 2.34 -6.41 -17.59
CA ARG A 169 1.21 -5.57 -18.02
C ARG A 169 -0.01 -5.85 -17.15
N LEU A 170 -0.79 -4.81 -16.92
CA LEU A 170 -2.06 -4.90 -16.22
C LEU A 170 -2.95 -5.98 -16.85
N THR A 171 -3.46 -6.88 -16.02
CA THR A 171 -4.54 -7.80 -16.39
C THR A 171 -5.79 -6.96 -16.69
N PRO A 172 -6.42 -7.10 -17.87
CA PRO A 172 -7.60 -6.31 -18.20
C PRO A 172 -8.75 -6.61 -17.22
N PRO A 173 -9.62 -5.62 -16.92
CA PRO A 173 -10.82 -5.88 -16.12
C PRO A 173 -11.73 -6.89 -16.83
N PRO A 174 -12.44 -7.76 -16.11
CA PRO A 174 -13.23 -8.84 -16.71
C PRO A 174 -14.48 -8.38 -17.49
N ASP A 175 -15.01 -7.19 -17.21
CA ASP A 175 -16.32 -6.74 -17.73
C ASP A 175 -16.24 -5.79 -18.93
N GLU A 176 -15.21 -5.94 -19.78
CA GLU A 176 -14.92 -5.06 -20.93
C GLU A 176 -14.77 -3.57 -20.59
N GLN A 177 -14.65 -3.24 -19.30
CA GLN A 177 -14.38 -1.89 -18.84
C GLN A 177 -13.03 -1.42 -19.37
N GLN A 178 -12.93 -0.11 -19.56
CA GLN A 178 -11.66 0.50 -19.89
C GLN A 178 -10.66 0.20 -18.76
N ALA A 179 -9.43 -0.15 -19.16
CA ALA A 179 -8.37 -0.35 -18.19
C ALA A 179 -8.11 0.96 -17.45
N PRO A 180 -7.91 0.94 -16.11
CA PRO A 180 -7.55 2.13 -15.36
C PRO A 180 -6.28 2.75 -15.94
N GLN A 181 -6.24 4.07 -15.97
CA GLN A 181 -5.10 4.87 -16.44
C GLN A 181 -4.20 5.33 -15.28
N SER A 182 -4.64 5.14 -14.03
CA SER A 182 -3.90 5.52 -12.82
C SER A 182 -4.12 4.54 -11.68
N ALA A 183 -3.22 4.59 -10.69
CA ALA A 183 -3.36 3.84 -9.45
C ALA A 183 -4.68 4.15 -8.72
N GLU A 184 -5.09 5.43 -8.68
CA GLU A 184 -6.32 5.85 -8.01
C GLU A 184 -7.59 5.37 -8.74
N GLU A 185 -7.57 5.37 -10.08
CA GLU A 185 -8.66 4.81 -10.86
C GLU A 185 -8.78 3.31 -10.63
N MET A 186 -7.66 2.58 -10.62
CA MET A 186 -7.65 1.15 -10.29
C MET A 186 -8.19 0.91 -8.87
N ARG A 187 -7.79 1.73 -7.89
CA ARG A 187 -8.28 1.66 -6.51
C ARG A 187 -9.80 1.79 -6.46
N THR A 188 -10.34 2.79 -7.15
CA THR A 188 -11.79 3.03 -7.23
C THR A 188 -12.51 1.83 -7.82
N MET A 189 -12.04 1.32 -8.97
CA MET A 189 -12.62 0.15 -9.63
C MET A 189 -12.58 -1.11 -8.77
N LEU A 190 -11.51 -1.31 -7.99
CA LEU A 190 -11.39 -2.43 -7.06
C LEU A 190 -12.39 -2.32 -5.89
N ILE A 191 -12.53 -1.13 -5.30
CA ILE A 191 -13.50 -0.89 -4.22
C ILE A 191 -14.93 -1.13 -4.70
N GLU A 192 -15.26 -0.70 -5.91
CA GLU A 192 -16.60 -0.89 -6.49
C GLU A 192 -16.97 -2.37 -6.65
N ARG A 193 -15.97 -3.23 -6.90
CA ARG A 193 -16.14 -4.68 -7.02
C ARG A 193 -16.31 -5.40 -5.68
N ILE A 194 -15.91 -4.78 -4.57
CA ILE A 194 -16.12 -5.35 -3.24
C ILE A 194 -17.60 -5.18 -2.84
N PRO A 195 -18.26 -6.25 -2.34
CA PRO A 195 -19.63 -6.16 -1.84
C PRO A 195 -19.77 -5.06 -0.78
N VAL A 196 -20.84 -4.26 -0.85
CA VAL A 196 -21.05 -3.09 0.02
C VAL A 196 -20.92 -3.45 1.52
N SER A 197 -21.41 -4.62 1.92
CA SER A 197 -21.32 -5.12 3.30
C SER A 197 -19.90 -5.42 3.78
N ARG A 198 -18.93 -5.53 2.87
CA ARG A 198 -17.52 -5.87 3.15
C ARG A 198 -16.57 -4.69 3.00
N ARG A 199 -17.00 -3.59 2.35
CA ARG A 199 -16.15 -2.41 2.08
C ARG A 199 -15.60 -1.72 3.34
N SER A 200 -16.26 -1.85 4.50
CA SER A 200 -15.76 -1.32 5.77
C SER A 200 -14.71 -2.21 6.45
N PHE A 201 -14.53 -3.43 5.97
CA PHE A 201 -13.61 -4.42 6.53
C PHE A 201 -12.37 -4.62 5.65
N ILE A 202 -12.49 -4.38 4.35
CA ILE A 202 -11.41 -4.56 3.38
C ILE A 202 -11.00 -3.19 2.86
N ASP A 203 -9.81 -2.75 3.25
CA ASP A 203 -9.21 -1.53 2.75
C ASP A 203 -8.38 -1.83 1.50
N VAL A 204 -8.62 -1.08 0.42
CA VAL A 204 -7.88 -1.22 -0.84
C VAL A 204 -6.82 -0.14 -0.95
N VAL A 205 -5.58 -0.58 -1.13
CA VAL A 205 -4.43 0.27 -1.41
C VAL A 205 -3.88 -0.11 -2.78
N VAL A 206 -3.71 0.87 -3.66
CA VAL A 206 -2.97 0.68 -4.92
C VAL A 206 -1.68 1.47 -4.80
N LEU A 207 -0.57 0.76 -4.57
CA LEU A 207 0.75 1.34 -4.37
C LEU A 207 1.36 1.69 -5.73
N ASP A 208 1.44 2.98 -6.04
CA ASP A 208 2.03 3.49 -7.27
C ASP A 208 3.57 3.45 -7.21
N LEU A 209 4.13 2.57 -8.01
CA LEU A 209 5.55 2.31 -8.21
C LEU A 209 6.04 2.78 -9.59
N SER A 210 5.18 3.45 -10.37
CA SER A 210 5.48 3.86 -11.74
C SER A 210 6.66 4.85 -11.82
N ALA A 211 6.87 5.66 -10.78
CA ALA A 211 7.98 6.59 -10.67
C ALA A 211 9.37 5.93 -10.71
N GLY A 212 9.47 4.63 -10.38
CA GLY A 212 10.73 3.88 -10.42
C GLY A 212 11.18 3.48 -11.84
N ARG A 213 10.35 3.70 -12.85
CA ARG A 213 10.69 3.40 -14.25
C ARG A 213 11.80 4.33 -14.70
N HIS A 214 12.90 3.75 -15.20
CA HIS A 214 13.98 4.53 -15.81
C HIS A 214 13.46 5.43 -16.95
N ASN A 215 13.49 6.75 -16.74
CA ASN A 215 13.67 7.72 -17.82
C ASN A 215 15.17 7.92 -18.05
N LYS A 216 15.84 6.90 -18.60
CA LYS A 216 17.06 7.19 -19.36
C LYS A 216 16.61 7.48 -20.79
N GLU A 217 16.41 8.76 -21.11
CA GLU A 217 16.90 9.19 -22.43
C GLU A 217 18.36 8.72 -22.50
N PRO A 218 18.79 8.01 -23.55
CA PRO A 218 20.21 7.76 -23.73
C PRO A 218 20.89 9.12 -23.72
N ALA A 219 21.84 9.33 -22.80
CA ALA A 219 22.62 10.54 -22.73
C ALA A 219 23.32 10.75 -24.08
N ARG A 220 22.66 11.46 -25.00
CA ARG A 220 23.30 12.08 -26.17
C ARG A 220 23.95 13.35 -25.65
N ILE A 221 25.04 13.21 -24.91
CA ILE A 221 25.88 14.36 -24.56
C ILE A 221 27.34 14.06 -24.93
N LEU A 222 27.79 14.85 -25.91
CA LEU A 222 29.17 15.23 -26.26
C LEU A 222 30.06 14.33 -27.15
N GLU A 223 29.61 14.02 -28.38
CA GLU A 223 30.53 13.79 -29.51
C GLU A 223 30.31 14.76 -30.69
N LYS A 224 29.96 16.03 -30.41
CA LYS A 224 29.86 17.07 -31.46
C LYS A 224 30.72 18.31 -31.26
N GLN A 225 31.73 18.28 -30.41
CA GLN A 225 32.71 19.39 -30.31
C GLN A 225 34.20 19.01 -30.40
N LYS A 226 34.54 17.75 -30.72
CA LYS A 226 35.94 17.39 -31.08
C LYS A 226 36.21 17.30 -32.59
N GLY A 227 35.19 17.42 -33.45
CA GLY A 227 35.34 17.31 -34.91
C GLY A 227 35.55 18.62 -35.69
N GLN A 228 35.50 19.80 -35.04
CA GLN A 228 35.61 21.10 -35.73
C GLN A 228 36.89 21.90 -35.40
N ARG A 229 37.87 21.30 -34.70
CA ARG A 229 39.16 21.96 -34.41
C ARG A 229 40.38 21.39 -35.18
N SER A 230 40.18 20.45 -36.11
CA SER A 230 41.28 19.92 -36.97
C SER A 230 41.13 20.23 -38.45
N GLN A 231 40.40 21.29 -38.80
CA GLN A 231 40.44 21.87 -40.14
C GLN A 231 40.59 23.38 -40.00
N HIS A 232 41.75 23.83 -39.52
CA HIS A 232 42.35 25.16 -39.74
C HIS A 232 43.77 25.09 -39.15
N GLU A 233 44.61 24.30 -39.80
CA GLU A 233 46.07 24.43 -39.82
C GLU A 233 46.54 24.11 -41.23
#